data_AF-A0A376P154-F1
#
_entry.id   AF-A0A376P154-F1
#
_cell.length_a   1.000
_cell.length_b   1.000
_cell.length_c   1.000
_cell.angle_alpha   90.00
_cell.angle_beta   90.00
_cell.angle_gamma   90.00
#
_symmetry.space_group_name_H-M   'P 1'
#
loop_
_entity.id
_entity.type
_entity.pdbx_description
1 polymer ?
#
loop_
_entity_poly.entity_id
_entity_poly.type
_entity_poly.pdbx_seq_one_letter_code
_entity_poly.pdbx_strand_id
1 'polypeptide(L)'
;MPALTIFFAMAELLHRLAKGEKGTPELSLRDDPAQETLRFSADASLAFPCSDISALKRDTSGAFRMTTTFMGLQGSQSPLPGYYLDHLAWKAVHEQSPVGDFLDMFSHRLTQFVWHIWRKYRYHISFRNGGVDAFSQRMYSLVGLGHRQLRDKLAINHSKMLAYSGILANPGRSPEIICGLVSHCFDLSEVTLQNWQRRKVDIEPDQQNSLGSYSLKNGEKLAGR
;
A
#
# COMPACT_ATOMS: atom_id res chain seq x y z
N MET A 1 6.83 22.01 -2.45
CA MET A 1 7.13 20.87 -1.56
C MET A 1 8.29 19.95 -2.04
N PRO A 2 9.42 20.46 -2.58
CA PRO A 2 10.60 19.61 -2.82
C PRO A 2 11.50 19.42 -1.58
N ALA A 3 11.30 20.23 -0.52
CA ALA A 3 12.19 20.31 0.64
C ALA A 3 12.41 18.96 1.33
N LEU A 4 11.35 18.24 1.71
CA LEU A 4 11.44 17.05 2.58
C LEU A 4 11.88 15.73 1.92
N THR A 5 12.31 15.76 0.65
CA THR A 5 12.57 14.53 -0.13
C THR A 5 13.68 13.68 0.50
N ILE A 6 14.71 14.34 1.05
CA ILE A 6 15.89 13.66 1.60
C ILE A 6 15.52 12.89 2.86
N PHE A 7 14.75 13.51 3.76
CA PHE A 7 14.25 12.86 4.97
C PHE A 7 13.52 11.55 4.65
N PHE A 8 12.52 11.60 3.77
CA PHE A 8 11.70 10.42 3.49
C PHE A 8 12.49 9.31 2.81
N ALA A 9 13.37 9.64 1.87
CA ALA A 9 14.21 8.67 1.19
C ALA A 9 15.18 7.99 2.18
N MET A 10 15.82 8.77 3.06
CA MET A 10 16.74 8.24 4.07
C MET A 10 16.02 7.35 5.09
N ALA A 11 14.88 7.81 5.61
CA ALA A 11 14.08 7.05 6.57
C ALA A 11 13.59 5.71 5.97
N GLU A 12 13.13 5.70 4.71
CA GLU A 12 12.74 4.46 4.02
C GLU A 12 13.94 3.53 3.77
N LEU A 13 15.11 4.06 3.41
CA LEU A 13 16.31 3.25 3.22
C LEU A 13 16.76 2.59 4.52
N LEU A 14 16.84 3.36 5.61
CA LEU A 14 17.17 2.83 6.94
C LEU A 14 16.13 1.80 7.41
N HIS A 15 14.85 2.05 7.15
CA HIS A 15 13.79 1.09 7.43
C HIS A 15 13.99 -0.24 6.67
N ARG A 16 14.36 -0.18 5.38
CA ARG A 16 14.65 -1.38 4.57
C ARG A 16 15.91 -2.11 5.03
N LEU A 17 16.96 -1.38 5.39
CA LEU A 17 18.22 -1.94 5.89
C LEU A 17 18.01 -2.65 7.23
N ALA A 18 17.30 -2.01 8.16
CA ALA A 18 16.92 -2.59 9.45
C ALA A 18 16.18 -3.93 9.27
N LYS A 19 15.19 -3.95 8.37
CA LYS A 19 14.40 -5.15 8.06
C LYS A 19 15.26 -6.31 7.52
N GLY A 20 16.30 -6.00 6.73
CA GLY A 20 17.21 -6.99 6.15
C GLY A 20 18.16 -7.63 7.16
N GLU A 21 18.62 -6.88 8.18
CA GLU A 21 19.59 -7.38 9.16
C GLU A 21 18.98 -8.28 10.25
N LYS A 22 17.72 -8.04 10.65
CA LYS A 22 17.15 -8.71 11.84
C LYS A 22 15.73 -9.26 11.67
N GLY A 23 15.11 -9.14 10.49
CA GLY A 23 13.67 -9.42 10.37
C GLY A 23 12.83 -8.58 11.35
N THR A 24 13.39 -7.44 11.78
CA THR A 24 12.84 -6.56 12.82
C THR A 24 11.47 -6.05 12.44
N PRO A 25 10.61 -5.79 13.44
CA PRO A 25 9.28 -5.29 13.19
C PRO A 25 9.33 -3.99 12.40
N GLU A 26 8.28 -3.77 11.63
CA GLU A 26 8.06 -2.55 10.87
C GLU A 26 8.22 -1.34 11.81
N LEU A 27 8.77 -0.20 11.36
CA LEU A 27 8.66 1.05 12.13
C LEU A 27 7.17 1.20 12.44
N SER A 28 6.78 1.00 13.69
CA SER A 28 5.42 0.73 14.07
C SER A 28 5.05 1.72 15.15
N LEU A 29 3.96 2.42 14.93
CA LEU A 29 3.39 3.34 15.93
C LEU A 29 2.86 2.62 17.18
N ARG A 30 2.87 1.27 17.19
CA ARG A 30 2.36 0.44 18.27
C ARG A 30 3.47 -0.17 19.13
N ASP A 31 4.72 -0.07 18.67
CA ASP A 31 5.83 -0.72 19.33
C ASP A 31 6.40 0.19 20.42
N ASP A 32 7.03 -0.44 21.41
CA ASP A 32 7.77 0.26 22.44
C ASP A 32 8.93 1.04 21.78
N PRO A 33 9.10 2.37 22.05
CA PRO A 33 10.24 3.15 21.57
C PRO A 33 11.61 2.50 21.81
N ALA A 34 11.72 1.66 22.84
CA ALA A 34 12.93 0.90 23.14
C ALA A 34 13.31 -0.09 22.02
N GLN A 35 12.33 -0.64 21.32
CA GLN A 35 12.48 -1.66 20.27
C GLN A 35 12.66 -1.07 18.86
N GLU A 36 12.47 0.23 18.71
CA GLU A 36 12.53 0.88 17.41
C GLU A 36 13.96 0.99 16.89
N THR A 37 14.16 0.61 15.62
CA THR A 37 15.47 0.67 14.98
C THR A 37 15.86 2.07 14.50
N LEU A 38 14.89 2.99 14.41
CA LEU A 38 15.10 4.38 13.98
C LEU A 38 14.35 5.32 14.93
N ARG A 39 15.11 6.16 15.62
CA ARG A 39 14.60 7.24 16.46
C ARG A 39 14.82 8.58 15.76
N PHE A 40 13.85 9.46 15.92
CA PHE A 40 13.91 10.82 15.39
C PHE A 40 14.10 11.77 16.55
N SER A 41 14.95 12.77 16.36
CA SER A 41 15.14 13.85 17.32
C SER A 41 15.07 15.21 16.63
N ALA A 42 14.58 16.23 17.32
CA ALA A 42 14.53 17.59 16.79
C ALA A 42 15.88 18.30 17.00
N ASP A 43 16.34 19.02 15.98
CA ASP A 43 17.50 19.90 16.11
C ASP A 43 17.18 21.08 17.05
N ALA A 44 18.03 21.34 18.03
CA ALA A 44 17.88 22.47 18.95
C ALA A 44 18.47 23.78 18.40
N SER A 45 19.17 23.72 17.26
CA SER A 45 19.79 24.90 16.63
C SER A 45 18.75 25.94 16.22
N LEU A 46 19.04 27.20 16.54
CA LEU A 46 18.25 28.37 16.11
C LEU A 46 18.69 28.89 14.74
N ALA A 47 19.75 28.31 14.15
CA ALA A 47 20.17 28.66 12.81
C ALA A 47 19.13 28.22 11.77
N PHE A 48 19.12 28.92 10.63
CA PHE A 48 18.34 28.47 9.49
C PHE A 48 18.87 27.13 8.99
N PRO A 49 18.02 26.11 8.83
CA PRO A 49 18.47 24.79 8.43
C PRO A 49 18.84 24.75 6.95
N CYS A 50 19.99 24.15 6.64
CA CYS A 50 20.42 23.94 5.25
C CYS A 50 19.80 22.69 4.60
N SER A 51 19.28 21.76 5.41
CA SER A 51 18.64 20.53 4.95
C SER A 51 17.68 19.98 6.02
N ASP A 52 16.84 19.00 5.64
CA ASP A 52 15.85 18.39 6.55
C ASP A 52 16.48 17.54 7.67
N ILE A 53 17.70 17.04 7.44
CA ILE A 53 18.44 16.16 8.35
C ILE A 53 19.73 16.86 8.74
N SER A 54 19.89 17.24 10.01
CA SER A 54 21.14 17.84 10.48
C SER A 54 22.18 16.81 10.92
N ALA A 55 21.75 15.65 11.41
CA ALA A 55 22.66 14.58 11.80
C ALA A 55 22.01 13.19 11.67
N LEU A 56 22.84 12.18 11.43
CA LEU A 56 22.48 10.77 11.54
C LEU A 56 23.58 10.06 12.32
N LYS A 57 23.23 9.49 13.47
CA LYS A 57 24.17 8.75 14.34
C LYS A 57 23.66 7.33 14.56
N ARG A 58 24.57 6.37 14.70
CA ARG A 58 24.24 5.02 15.14
C ARG A 58 24.61 4.87 16.60
N ASP A 59 23.67 4.41 17.40
CA ASP A 59 23.88 4.12 18.82
C ASP A 59 24.63 2.78 18.99
N THR A 60 25.22 2.60 20.17
CA THR A 60 25.88 1.36 20.61
C THR A 60 24.94 0.15 20.59
N SER A 61 23.63 0.37 20.79
CA SER A 61 22.58 -0.64 20.62
C SER A 61 22.34 -1.08 19.17
N GLY A 62 22.93 -0.36 18.20
CA GLY A 62 22.75 -0.57 16.76
C GLY A 62 21.59 0.22 16.15
N ALA A 63 20.77 0.91 16.96
CA ALA A 63 19.69 1.77 16.50
C ALA A 63 20.20 3.07 15.88
N PHE A 64 19.48 3.60 14.90
CA PHE A 64 19.79 4.88 14.27
C PHE A 64 19.05 6.02 14.97
N ARG A 65 19.74 7.13 15.21
CA ARG A 65 19.16 8.40 15.65
C ARG A 65 19.33 9.43 14.53
N MET A 66 18.22 9.88 13.98
CA MET A 66 18.15 10.89 12.93
C MET A 66 17.68 12.22 13.52
N THR A 67 18.51 13.25 13.45
CA THR A 67 18.15 14.60 13.87
C THR A 67 17.53 15.36 12.71
N THR A 68 16.28 15.78 12.87
CA THR A 68 15.51 16.52 11.87
C THR A 68 15.42 17.99 12.23
N THR A 69 15.47 18.85 11.22
CA THR A 69 15.38 20.32 11.37
C THR A 69 13.94 20.84 11.24
N PHE A 70 12.99 19.94 11.04
CA PHE A 70 11.56 20.23 10.88
C PHE A 70 10.74 19.38 11.86
N MET A 71 9.48 19.77 12.10
CA MET A 71 8.54 19.08 13.00
C MET A 71 9.07 18.90 14.43
N GLY A 72 9.98 19.79 14.86
CA GLY A 72 10.52 19.83 16.20
C GLY A 72 9.77 20.83 17.09
N LEU A 73 9.64 20.49 18.37
CA LEU A 73 9.24 21.43 19.43
C LEU A 73 10.42 22.24 19.98
N GLN A 74 11.63 22.03 19.44
CA GLN A 74 12.83 22.84 19.68
C GLN A 74 13.47 23.25 18.35
N GLY A 75 14.40 24.20 18.40
CA GLY A 75 15.08 24.74 17.23
C GLY A 75 14.31 25.82 16.48
N SER A 76 14.86 26.24 15.36
CA SER A 76 14.40 27.41 14.59
C SER A 76 12.98 27.30 13.99
N GLN A 77 12.45 26.09 13.86
CA GLN A 77 11.10 25.83 13.31
C GLN A 77 10.06 25.53 14.39
N SER A 78 10.42 25.67 15.68
CA SER A 78 9.49 25.37 16.77
C SER A 78 8.41 26.43 16.93
N PRO A 79 7.17 26.04 17.29
CA PRO A 79 6.10 26.98 17.62
C PRO A 79 6.23 27.58 19.03
N LEU A 80 7.21 27.14 19.84
CA LEU A 80 7.38 27.64 21.19
C LEU A 80 7.90 29.08 21.21
N PRO A 81 7.59 29.87 22.26
CA PRO A 81 8.15 31.20 22.43
C PRO A 81 9.69 31.22 22.42
N GLY A 82 10.28 32.25 21.80
CA GLY A 82 11.72 32.37 21.60
C GLY A 82 12.57 32.20 22.86
N TYR A 83 12.12 32.70 24.02
CA TYR A 83 12.85 32.57 25.28
C TYR A 83 13.02 31.10 25.74
N TYR A 84 12.05 30.22 25.44
CA TYR A 84 12.22 28.79 25.70
C TYR A 84 13.25 28.19 24.75
N LEU A 85 13.22 28.61 23.49
CA LEU A 85 14.12 28.12 22.45
C LEU A 85 15.57 28.52 22.69
N ASP A 86 15.82 29.77 23.10
CA ASP A 86 17.16 30.25 23.48
C ASP A 86 17.74 29.42 24.63
N HIS A 87 16.93 29.17 25.66
CA HIS A 87 17.35 28.36 26.81
C HIS A 87 17.58 26.89 26.44
N LEU A 88 16.72 26.30 25.59
CA LEU A 88 16.89 24.94 25.08
C LEU A 88 18.15 24.80 24.20
N ALA A 89 18.39 25.78 23.31
CA ALA A 89 19.57 25.81 22.45
C ALA A 89 20.86 25.95 23.28
N TRP A 90 20.88 26.84 24.28
CA TRP A 90 22.01 27.00 25.19
C TRP A 90 22.29 25.72 25.98
N LYS A 91 21.24 25.06 26.48
CA LYS A 91 21.32 23.78 27.20
C LYS A 91 21.77 22.62 26.33
N ALA A 92 21.37 22.58 25.07
CA ALA A 92 21.78 21.56 24.12
C ALA A 92 23.30 21.60 23.85
N VAL A 93 23.89 22.80 23.78
CA VAL A 93 25.35 22.97 23.64
C VAL A 93 26.11 22.45 24.86
N HIS A 94 25.52 22.54 26.05
CA HIS A 94 26.11 22.04 27.30
C HIS A 94 25.71 20.59 27.62
N GLU A 95 25.10 19.87 26.67
CA GLU A 95 24.62 18.47 26.82
C GLU A 95 23.68 18.26 28.03
N GLN A 96 22.96 19.31 28.45
CA GLN A 96 22.08 19.28 29.63
C GLN A 96 20.68 19.76 29.26
N SER A 97 19.88 18.93 28.58
CA SER A 97 18.51 19.31 28.21
C SER A 97 17.45 18.27 28.57
N PRO A 98 17.15 18.05 29.87
CA PRO A 98 16.04 17.16 30.27
C PRO A 98 14.69 17.60 29.68
N VAL A 99 14.48 18.91 29.53
CA VAL A 99 13.28 19.47 28.90
C VAL A 99 13.30 19.22 27.39
N GLY A 100 14.46 19.37 26.74
CA GLY A 100 14.62 19.03 25.33
C GLY A 100 14.33 17.56 25.07
N ASP A 101 14.87 16.65 25.87
CA ASP A 101 14.63 15.21 25.77
C ASP A 101 13.15 14.86 25.95
N PHE A 102 12.47 15.54 26.88
CA PHE A 102 11.02 15.40 27.06
C PHE A 102 10.24 15.86 25.83
N LEU A 103 10.58 17.02 25.26
CA LEU A 103 9.96 17.54 24.03
C LEU A 103 10.29 16.67 22.81
N ASP A 104 11.45 16.01 22.83
CA ASP A 104 11.90 15.11 21.77
C ASP A 104 11.00 13.87 21.68
N MET A 105 10.46 13.40 22.80
CA MET A 105 9.47 12.30 22.80
C MET A 105 8.25 12.60 21.91
N PHE A 106 7.74 13.84 21.98
CA PHE A 106 6.60 14.26 21.15
C PHE A 106 7.02 14.49 19.69
N SER A 107 8.16 15.16 19.49
CA SER A 107 8.70 15.43 18.16
C SER A 107 8.99 14.13 17.41
N HIS A 108 9.52 13.13 18.12
CA HIS A 108 9.78 11.79 17.60
C HIS A 108 8.51 11.12 17.06
N ARG A 109 7.45 11.05 17.87
CA ARG A 109 6.18 10.43 17.46
C ARG A 109 5.52 11.22 16.33
N LEU A 110 5.54 12.55 16.38
CA LEU A 110 5.01 13.40 15.30
C LEU A 110 5.71 13.12 13.95
N THR A 111 7.04 13.07 13.96
CA THR A 111 7.85 12.78 12.78
C THR A 111 7.58 11.36 12.24
N GLN A 112 7.38 10.37 13.11
CA GLN A 112 6.94 9.04 12.69
C GLN A 112 5.59 9.09 11.97
N PHE A 113 4.59 9.81 12.48
CA PHE A 113 3.31 9.95 11.81
C PHE A 113 3.46 10.57 10.41
N VAL A 114 4.27 11.61 10.27
CA VAL A 114 4.55 12.25 8.98
C VAL A 114 5.16 11.26 7.99
N TRP A 115 6.14 10.46 8.42
CA TRP A 115 6.73 9.40 7.61
C TRP A 115 5.71 8.33 7.20
N HIS A 116 4.88 7.87 8.14
CA HIS A 116 3.83 6.89 7.86
C HIS A 116 2.77 7.39 6.89
N ILE A 117 2.34 8.64 7.03
CA ILE A 117 1.41 9.28 6.10
C ILE A 117 2.04 9.33 4.71
N TRP A 118 3.29 9.79 4.62
CA TRP A 118 4.01 9.86 3.36
C TRP A 118 4.10 8.50 2.65
N ARG A 119 4.37 7.43 3.42
CA ARG A 119 4.45 6.05 2.94
C ARG A 119 3.10 5.49 2.50
N LYS A 120 2.04 5.74 3.28
CA LYS A 120 0.67 5.26 3.03
C LYS A 120 0.12 5.69 1.67
N TYR A 121 0.42 6.91 1.24
CA TYR A 121 -0.06 7.46 -0.04
C TYR A 121 0.88 7.17 -1.23
N ARG A 122 1.99 6.46 -1.02
CA ARG A 122 2.95 6.09 -2.07
C ARG A 122 2.98 4.59 -2.26
N TYR A 123 2.10 4.11 -3.15
CA TYR A 123 1.95 2.69 -3.42
C TYR A 123 3.25 2.02 -3.87
N HIS A 124 4.05 2.65 -4.75
CA HIS A 124 5.32 2.11 -5.22
C HIS A 124 6.36 1.84 -4.11
N ILE A 125 6.22 2.50 -2.94
CA ILE A 125 7.11 2.31 -1.78
C ILE A 125 6.60 1.17 -0.90
N SER A 126 5.28 1.11 -0.71
CA SER A 126 4.61 0.13 0.13
C SER A 126 4.39 -1.22 -0.57
N PHE A 127 4.48 -1.25 -1.89
CA PHE A 127 4.28 -2.45 -2.70
C PHE A 127 5.28 -3.53 -2.31
N ARG A 128 4.77 -4.73 -2.03
CA ARG A 128 5.58 -5.91 -1.78
C ARG A 128 5.33 -6.92 -2.89
N ASN A 129 6.39 -7.58 -3.36
CA ASN A 129 6.29 -8.61 -4.40
C ASN A 129 5.19 -9.62 -4.07
N GLY A 130 4.37 -9.96 -5.07
CA GLY A 130 3.18 -10.79 -4.90
C GLY A 130 1.93 -10.03 -4.44
N GLY A 131 2.00 -8.70 -4.22
CA GLY A 131 0.86 -7.91 -3.76
C GLY A 131 0.41 -8.30 -2.34
N VAL A 132 1.35 -8.66 -1.48
CA VAL A 132 1.08 -9.09 -0.09
C VAL A 132 0.83 -7.91 0.85
N ASP A 133 1.05 -6.67 0.39
CA ASP A 133 0.76 -5.47 1.17
C ASP A 133 -0.73 -5.21 1.31
N ALA A 134 -1.11 -4.52 2.39
CA ALA A 134 -2.52 -4.30 2.74
C ALA A 134 -3.29 -3.51 1.67
N PHE A 135 -2.62 -2.67 0.87
CA PHE A 135 -3.26 -1.92 -0.18
C PHE A 135 -3.55 -2.82 -1.39
N SER A 136 -2.56 -3.58 -1.87
CA SER A 136 -2.71 -4.59 -2.92
C SER A 136 -3.80 -5.61 -2.59
N GLN A 137 -3.85 -6.06 -1.33
CA GLN A 137 -4.88 -6.99 -0.86
C GLN A 137 -6.31 -6.44 -1.05
N ARG A 138 -6.51 -5.12 -0.88
CA ARG A 138 -7.78 -4.47 -1.14
C ARG A 138 -8.03 -4.29 -2.64
N MET A 139 -6.98 -4.00 -3.42
CA MET A 139 -7.09 -3.86 -4.87
C MET A 139 -7.51 -5.16 -5.57
N TYR A 140 -7.19 -6.33 -5.01
CA TYR A 140 -7.69 -7.60 -5.55
C TYR A 140 -9.23 -7.71 -5.57
N SER A 141 -9.93 -7.02 -4.67
CA SER A 141 -11.39 -7.00 -4.69
C SER A 141 -11.97 -6.38 -5.96
N LEU A 142 -11.24 -5.46 -6.61
CA LEU A 142 -11.67 -4.85 -7.88
C LEU A 142 -11.63 -5.85 -9.05
N VAL A 143 -10.81 -6.89 -8.95
CA VAL A 143 -10.66 -7.94 -9.97
C VAL A 143 -11.51 -9.17 -9.64
N GLY A 144 -12.34 -9.11 -8.59
CA GLY A 144 -13.09 -10.28 -8.11
C GLY A 144 -12.23 -11.31 -7.36
N LEU A 145 -10.96 -10.99 -7.07
CA LEU A 145 -10.02 -11.83 -6.34
C LEU A 145 -9.90 -11.43 -4.86
N GLY A 146 -10.90 -10.75 -4.29
CA GLY A 146 -10.83 -10.24 -2.91
C GLY A 146 -10.62 -11.33 -1.86
N HIS A 147 -11.23 -12.50 -2.05
CA HIS A 147 -11.14 -13.61 -1.09
C HIS A 147 -9.85 -14.42 -1.27
N ARG A 148 -9.11 -14.64 -0.18
CA ARG A 148 -7.83 -15.37 -0.22
C ARG A 148 -7.97 -16.80 -0.73
N GLN A 149 -8.96 -17.55 -0.24
CA GLN A 149 -9.24 -18.92 -0.69
C GLN A 149 -9.49 -19.05 -2.21
N LEU A 150 -10.07 -18.02 -2.86
CA LEU A 150 -10.28 -18.02 -4.31
C LEU A 150 -8.94 -17.89 -5.04
N ARG A 151 -8.07 -17.00 -4.55
CA ARG A 151 -6.71 -16.82 -5.06
C ARG A 151 -5.89 -18.10 -4.90
N ASP A 152 -5.93 -18.72 -3.73
CA ASP A 152 -5.16 -19.94 -3.44
C ASP A 152 -5.55 -21.13 -4.35
N LYS A 153 -6.78 -21.15 -4.90
CA LYS A 153 -7.25 -22.15 -5.87
C LYS A 153 -6.83 -21.87 -7.32
N LEU A 154 -6.48 -20.62 -7.63
CA LEU A 154 -6.12 -20.19 -8.97
C LEU A 154 -4.61 -20.29 -9.14
N ALA A 155 -4.14 -21.17 -10.01
CA ALA A 155 -2.72 -21.31 -10.37
C ALA A 155 -2.26 -20.18 -11.32
N ILE A 156 -2.50 -18.91 -10.94
CA ILE A 156 -2.18 -17.73 -11.75
C ILE A 156 -1.40 -16.75 -10.89
N ASN A 157 -0.44 -16.03 -11.48
CA ASN A 157 0.22 -14.93 -10.80
C ASN A 157 -0.76 -13.77 -10.57
N HIS A 158 -1.37 -13.71 -9.39
CA HIS A 158 -2.35 -12.67 -9.04
C HIS A 158 -1.77 -11.26 -9.15
N SER A 159 -0.48 -11.07 -8.85
CA SER A 159 0.13 -9.74 -8.88
C SER A 159 0.10 -9.11 -10.28
N LYS A 160 0.17 -9.91 -11.35
CA LYS A 160 0.01 -9.43 -12.73
C LYS A 160 -1.40 -8.89 -13.00
N MET A 161 -2.42 -9.45 -12.34
CA MET A 161 -3.79 -8.96 -12.47
C MET A 161 -4.00 -7.58 -11.84
N LEU A 162 -3.15 -7.17 -10.87
CA LEU A 162 -3.23 -5.82 -10.30
C LEU A 162 -2.99 -4.73 -11.34
N ALA A 163 -2.18 -5.00 -12.38
CA ALA A 163 -1.95 -4.06 -13.48
C ALA A 163 -3.24 -3.77 -14.29
N TYR A 164 -4.18 -4.73 -14.30
CA TYR A 164 -5.47 -4.62 -14.99
C TYR A 164 -6.62 -4.26 -14.04
N SER A 165 -6.38 -3.95 -12.77
CA SER A 165 -7.44 -3.75 -11.78
C SER A 165 -8.42 -2.64 -12.17
N GLY A 166 -7.94 -1.53 -12.73
CA GLY A 166 -8.79 -0.45 -13.21
C GLY A 166 -9.64 -0.83 -14.42
N ILE A 167 -9.11 -1.66 -15.33
CA ILE A 167 -9.83 -2.11 -16.53
C ILE A 167 -10.87 -3.18 -16.16
N LEU A 168 -10.50 -4.15 -15.33
CA LEU A 168 -11.36 -5.26 -14.90
C LEU A 168 -12.46 -4.84 -13.92
N ALA A 169 -12.30 -3.69 -13.26
CA ALA A 169 -13.36 -3.09 -12.45
C ALA A 169 -14.57 -2.66 -13.30
N ASN A 170 -14.38 -2.42 -14.60
CA ASN A 170 -15.46 -2.09 -15.52
C ASN A 170 -16.13 -3.38 -16.02
N PRO A 171 -17.48 -3.46 -16.10
CA PRO A 171 -18.18 -4.59 -16.70
C PRO A 171 -17.81 -4.86 -18.16
N GLY A 172 -17.38 -3.85 -18.92
CA GLY A 172 -17.00 -3.99 -20.33
C GLY A 172 -15.70 -4.76 -20.52
N ARG A 173 -15.76 -5.93 -21.17
CA ARG A 173 -14.59 -6.76 -21.49
C ARG A 173 -14.40 -6.81 -23.01
N SER A 174 -13.57 -5.90 -23.53
CA SER A 174 -13.24 -5.92 -24.96
C SER A 174 -12.33 -7.12 -25.30
N PRO A 175 -12.36 -7.63 -26.53
CA PRO A 175 -11.46 -8.69 -26.97
C PRO A 175 -9.98 -8.37 -26.72
N GLU A 176 -9.56 -7.12 -26.93
CA GLU A 176 -8.19 -6.67 -26.75
C GLU A 176 -7.75 -6.75 -25.29
N ILE A 177 -8.64 -6.39 -24.36
CA ILE A 177 -8.39 -6.50 -22.91
C ILE A 177 -8.21 -7.96 -22.51
N ILE A 178 -9.08 -8.85 -23.00
CA ILE A 178 -9.00 -10.29 -22.70
C ILE A 178 -7.71 -10.87 -23.26
N CYS A 179 -7.38 -10.59 -24.52
CA CYS A 179 -6.14 -11.05 -25.14
C CYS A 179 -4.91 -10.53 -24.38
N GLY A 180 -4.88 -9.23 -24.06
CA GLY A 180 -3.77 -8.63 -23.32
C GLY A 180 -3.62 -9.20 -21.91
N LEU A 181 -4.73 -9.43 -21.20
CA LEU A 181 -4.73 -10.04 -19.89
C LEU A 181 -4.19 -11.46 -19.93
N VAL A 182 -4.66 -12.28 -20.87
CA VAL A 182 -4.20 -13.67 -21.02
C VAL A 182 -2.73 -13.72 -21.43
N SER A 183 -2.34 -12.90 -22.42
CA SER A 183 -0.95 -12.78 -22.85
C SER A 183 -0.03 -12.42 -21.68
N HIS A 184 -0.37 -11.39 -20.90
CA HIS A 184 0.47 -10.96 -19.78
C HIS A 184 0.45 -11.96 -18.61
N CYS A 185 -0.71 -12.52 -18.24
CA CYS A 185 -0.81 -13.45 -17.12
C CYS A 185 -0.02 -14.74 -17.36
N PHE A 186 -0.04 -15.26 -18.59
CA PHE A 186 0.57 -16.52 -18.99
C PHE A 186 1.89 -16.39 -19.78
N ASP A 187 2.42 -15.17 -19.92
CA ASP A 187 3.66 -14.87 -20.66
C ASP A 187 3.64 -15.38 -22.12
N LEU A 188 2.49 -15.23 -22.79
CA LEU A 188 2.30 -15.63 -24.19
C LEU A 188 2.59 -14.47 -25.14
N SER A 189 3.32 -14.74 -26.22
CA SER A 189 3.71 -13.72 -27.21
C SER A 189 2.53 -13.20 -28.04
N GLU A 190 1.55 -14.05 -28.32
CA GLU A 190 0.41 -13.69 -29.15
C GLU A 190 -0.86 -14.41 -28.67
N VAL A 191 -1.94 -13.65 -28.52
CA VAL A 191 -3.26 -14.17 -28.15
C VAL A 191 -4.30 -13.49 -29.04
N THR A 192 -5.02 -14.29 -29.82
CA THR A 192 -6.08 -13.82 -30.72
C THR A 192 -7.43 -14.38 -30.29
N LEU A 193 -8.47 -13.55 -30.28
CA LEU A 193 -9.82 -13.95 -29.93
C LEU A 193 -10.67 -14.08 -31.20
N GLN A 194 -11.19 -15.28 -31.45
CA GLN A 194 -12.11 -15.53 -32.56
C GLN A 194 -13.55 -15.31 -32.09
N ASN A 195 -14.13 -14.18 -32.50
CA ASN A 195 -15.52 -13.85 -32.17
C ASN A 195 -16.53 -14.74 -32.95
N TRP A 196 -17.78 -14.76 -32.48
CA TRP A 196 -18.93 -15.34 -33.19
C TRP A 196 -18.83 -16.84 -33.53
N GLN A 197 -18.29 -17.64 -32.61
CA GLN A 197 -18.23 -19.09 -32.78
C GLN A 197 -19.62 -19.73 -32.68
N ARG A 198 -19.91 -20.69 -33.57
CA ARG A 198 -21.18 -21.43 -33.56
C ARG A 198 -21.24 -22.31 -32.30
N ARG A 199 -22.22 -22.05 -31.43
CA ARG A 199 -22.54 -22.90 -30.27
C ARG A 199 -23.90 -23.57 -30.50
N LYS A 200 -23.94 -24.90 -30.38
CA LYS A 200 -25.21 -25.64 -30.25
C LYS A 200 -25.52 -25.78 -28.75
N VAL A 201 -26.76 -25.53 -28.36
CA VAL A 201 -27.23 -25.68 -26.98
C VAL A 201 -28.52 -26.47 -27.06
N ASP A 202 -28.64 -27.48 -26.20
CA ASP A 202 -29.87 -28.25 -26.10
C ASP A 202 -30.96 -27.35 -25.51
N ILE A 203 -32.14 -27.40 -26.11
CA ILE A 203 -33.32 -26.68 -25.63
C ILE A 203 -34.01 -27.59 -24.62
N GLU A 204 -34.30 -27.07 -23.42
CA GLU A 204 -35.00 -27.84 -22.38
C GLU A 204 -36.33 -28.40 -22.92
N PRO A 205 -36.72 -29.63 -22.55
CA PRO A 205 -37.89 -30.29 -23.15
C PRO A 205 -39.20 -29.51 -23.04
N ASP A 206 -39.37 -28.70 -22.01
CA ASP A 206 -40.52 -27.83 -21.77
C ASP A 206 -40.58 -26.61 -22.71
N GLN A 207 -39.44 -26.23 -23.31
CA GLN A 207 -39.31 -25.15 -24.29
C GLN A 207 -39.30 -25.64 -25.74
N GLN A 208 -39.40 -26.95 -25.95
CA GLN A 208 -39.48 -27.55 -27.28
C GLN A 208 -40.92 -27.50 -27.81
N ASN A 209 -41.09 -27.02 -29.05
CA ASN A 209 -42.37 -27.09 -29.73
C ASN A 209 -42.69 -28.55 -30.07
N SER A 210 -43.74 -29.10 -29.46
CA SER A 210 -44.33 -30.37 -29.87
C SER A 210 -45.52 -30.12 -30.80
N LEU A 211 -45.50 -30.69 -32.01
CA LEU A 211 -46.69 -30.75 -32.87
C LEU A 211 -47.39 -32.10 -32.66
N GLY A 212 -48.72 -32.10 -32.53
CA GLY A 212 -49.51 -33.34 -32.42
C GLY A 212 -49.61 -33.96 -31.02
N SER A 213 -49.12 -33.31 -29.97
CA SER A 213 -49.27 -33.77 -28.58
C SER A 213 -50.71 -33.68 -28.05
N TYR A 214 -51.54 -32.84 -28.66
CA TYR A 214 -52.97 -32.71 -28.37
C TYR A 214 -53.76 -32.63 -29.66
N SER A 215 -54.81 -33.45 -29.77
CA SER A 215 -55.80 -33.34 -30.84
C SER A 215 -57.11 -32.83 -30.21
N LEU A 216 -57.57 -31.65 -30.63
CA LEU A 216 -58.88 -31.12 -30.23
C LEU A 216 -59.95 -31.76 -31.10
N LYS A 217 -60.82 -32.58 -30.50
CA LYS A 217 -62.02 -33.12 -31.16
C LYS A 217 -63.22 -32.71 -30.29
N ASN A 218 -64.17 -31.97 -30.86
CA ASN A 218 -65.38 -31.48 -30.19
C ASN A 218 -65.15 -30.64 -28.90
N GLY A 219 -64.09 -29.85 -28.83
CA GLY A 219 -63.87 -28.93 -27.70
C GLY A 219 -63.23 -29.56 -26.45
N GLU A 220 -62.92 -30.85 -26.46
CA GLU A 220 -62.21 -31.53 -25.36
C GLU A 220 -60.77 -31.91 -25.76
N LYS A 221 -59.83 -31.77 -24.81
CA LYS A 221 -58.42 -32.10 -25.00
C LYS A 221 -58.23 -33.63 -24.95
N LEU A 222 -57.94 -34.26 -26.08
CA LEU A 222 -57.45 -35.64 -26.12
C LEU A 222 -55.92 -35.65 -26.15
N ALA A 223 -55.30 -36.32 -25.18
CA ALA A 223 -53.85 -36.56 -25.15
C ALA A 223 -53.49 -37.53 -26.27
N GLY A 224 -52.69 -37.08 -27.25
CA GLY A 224 -52.28 -37.88 -28.39
C GLY A 224 -51.16 -38.86 -28.02
N ARG A 225 -51.28 -40.10 -28.49
CA ARG A 225 -50.17 -41.04 -28.66
C ARG A 225 -50.18 -41.52 -30.11
#